data_AF-A0A833JGC9-F1
#
_entry.id   AF-A0A833JGC9-F1
#
_cell.length_a   1.000
_cell.length_b   1.000
_cell.length_c   1.000
_cell.angle_alpha   90.00
_cell.angle_beta   90.00
_cell.angle_gamma   90.00
#
_symmetry.space_group_name_H-M   'P 1'
#
loop_
_entity.id
_entity.type
_entity.pdbx_description
1 polymer ?
#
loop_
_entity_poly.entity_id
_entity_poly.type
_entity_poly.pdbx_seq_one_letter_code
_entity_poly.pdbx_strand_id
1 'polypeptide(L)'
;MTSAANPPSSQAPSPASKTLFNIKATPDGMSAYIPEKTHISPELIHLNYEQVCSYLQKLGYLLKPTPESVEQIKRAASSKPPQFSKDFVFLKGIPYTEMKGATIRWLNPITMPKDLIRPNIPFAMIKQAAPASPAKSIFGQEFPMPPQKGETKKIIVLTPDPAFTTNEKGELVCDKGGQVIVSPEGNLKFESVYTIKSFRTDQMKKIEFPCSVIAKCDITGSLEWVINGDFTCEQFWAATGITVTGNAVALSGIQTNSAHDDSKAIIINGNLEANFIQSSCFIIEGNIKVEKAILASRITTNGNLECLGEPGKITGSEIFMKKGTLNVKKVGSEKEKPTYIKFFSETLANSSKIETLSEGSRIQIQKTNIIIQNSQPWPSTTK
;
A
#
# COMPACT_ATOMS: atom_id res chain seq x y z
N MET A 1 5.92 -41.39 45.46
CA MET A 1 5.31 -40.21 44.81
C MET A 1 3.86 -40.54 44.55
N THR A 2 3.00 -40.05 45.45
CA THR A 2 1.56 -40.28 45.51
C THR A 2 0.85 -39.35 44.53
N SER A 3 0.12 -39.91 43.56
CA SER A 3 -0.67 -39.15 42.59
C SER A 3 -2.00 -38.72 43.22
N ALA A 4 -2.13 -37.42 43.47
CA ALA A 4 -3.37 -36.80 43.91
C ALA A 4 -4.39 -36.78 42.76
N ALA A 5 -5.57 -37.34 43.02
CA ALA A 5 -6.73 -37.29 42.14
C ALA A 5 -7.41 -35.93 42.27
N ASN A 6 -7.61 -35.23 41.15
CA ASN A 6 -8.46 -34.05 41.08
C ASN A 6 -9.94 -34.44 41.23
N PRO A 7 -10.74 -33.68 41.98
CA PRO A 7 -12.18 -33.92 42.08
C PRO A 7 -12.90 -33.54 40.76
N PRO A 8 -13.99 -34.24 40.40
CA PRO A 8 -14.75 -33.93 39.20
C PRO A 8 -15.45 -32.57 39.36
N SER A 9 -15.26 -31.72 38.36
CA SER A 9 -16.00 -30.47 38.20
C SER A 9 -17.49 -30.77 38.09
N SER A 10 -18.27 -30.28 39.05
CA SER A 10 -19.73 -30.25 39.03
C SER A 10 -20.20 -29.34 37.89
N GLN A 11 -20.35 -29.90 36.68
CA GLN A 11 -21.19 -29.27 35.67
C GLN A 11 -22.64 -29.32 36.18
N ALA A 12 -23.16 -28.16 36.56
CA ALA A 12 -24.58 -27.98 36.80
C ALA A 12 -25.36 -28.38 35.54
N PRO A 13 -26.46 -29.16 35.66
CA PRO A 13 -27.30 -29.49 34.53
C PRO A 13 -27.88 -28.20 33.93
N SER A 14 -27.62 -27.98 32.64
CA SER A 14 -28.27 -26.92 31.87
C SER A 14 -29.79 -27.10 31.99
N PRO A 15 -30.54 -26.14 32.58
CA PRO A 15 -31.96 -26.30 32.75
C PRO A 15 -32.60 -26.37 31.35
N ALA A 16 -33.29 -27.48 31.08
CA ALA A 16 -34.23 -27.58 29.97
C ALA A 16 -35.04 -26.27 29.94
N SER A 17 -34.98 -25.55 28.82
CA SER A 17 -35.51 -24.20 28.67
C SER A 17 -37.02 -24.20 28.93
N LYS A 18 -37.44 -23.98 30.17
CA LYS A 18 -38.83 -23.74 30.53
C LYS A 18 -39.34 -22.57 29.67
N THR A 19 -40.25 -22.86 28.77
CA THR A 19 -40.89 -21.85 27.92
C THR A 19 -41.84 -21.04 28.81
N LEU A 20 -41.51 -19.78 29.07
CA LEU A 20 -42.29 -18.91 29.95
C LEU A 20 -43.58 -18.42 29.28
N PHE A 21 -43.61 -18.34 27.94
CA PHE A 21 -44.77 -18.06 27.11
C PHE A 21 -44.46 -18.40 25.65
N ASN A 22 -45.49 -18.73 24.86
CA ASN A 22 -45.34 -19.00 23.42
C ASN A 22 -45.29 -17.71 22.62
N ILE A 23 -44.30 -17.58 21.74
CA ILE A 23 -44.19 -16.46 20.81
C ILE A 23 -44.42 -16.99 19.40
N LYS A 24 -45.32 -16.37 18.63
CA LYS A 24 -45.53 -16.67 17.22
C LYS A 24 -44.79 -15.65 16.36
N ALA A 25 -43.93 -16.12 15.47
CA ALA A 25 -43.34 -15.25 14.45
C ALA A 25 -44.46 -14.74 13.52
N THR A 26 -44.44 -13.46 13.18
CA THR A 26 -45.28 -12.95 12.09
C THR A 26 -44.74 -13.43 10.74
N PRO A 27 -45.59 -13.50 9.69
CA PRO A 27 -45.19 -13.94 8.36
C PRO A 27 -44.04 -13.11 7.74
N ASP A 28 -43.86 -11.88 8.19
CA ASP A 28 -42.78 -10.98 7.74
C ASP A 28 -41.38 -11.38 8.26
N GLY A 29 -41.28 -12.32 9.20
CA GLY A 29 -40.03 -12.79 9.80
C GLY A 29 -39.29 -11.77 10.66
N MET A 30 -39.79 -10.52 10.75
CA MET A 30 -39.14 -9.35 11.39
C MET A 30 -39.84 -8.94 12.69
N SER A 31 -41.07 -9.39 12.90
CA SER A 31 -41.72 -9.32 14.21
C SER A 31 -42.14 -10.70 14.72
N ALA A 32 -42.48 -10.75 15.99
CA ALA A 32 -43.08 -11.91 16.61
C ALA A 32 -44.03 -11.41 17.67
N TYR A 33 -45.21 -12.00 17.80
CA TYR A 33 -46.19 -11.57 18.77
C TYR A 33 -46.50 -12.68 19.77
N ILE A 34 -46.85 -12.30 20.98
CA ILE A 34 -47.53 -13.20 21.92
C ILE A 34 -49.02 -13.09 21.61
N PRO A 35 -49.67 -14.16 21.12
CA PRO A 35 -51.11 -14.13 20.85
C PRO A 35 -51.91 -13.82 22.11
N GLU A 36 -53.04 -13.13 21.96
CA GLU A 36 -54.04 -13.04 23.01
C GLU A 36 -54.36 -14.41 23.63
N LYS A 37 -54.67 -14.45 24.94
CA LYS A 37 -55.02 -15.66 25.69
C LYS A 37 -53.91 -16.72 25.80
N THR A 38 -52.67 -16.41 25.37
CA THR A 38 -51.52 -17.29 25.61
C THR A 38 -51.26 -17.45 27.10
N HIS A 39 -51.09 -18.69 27.55
CA HIS A 39 -50.77 -18.99 28.95
C HIS A 39 -49.35 -18.52 29.29
N ILE A 40 -49.24 -17.68 30.33
CA ILE A 40 -47.97 -17.13 30.82
C ILE A 40 -47.57 -17.86 32.10
N SER A 41 -46.30 -18.25 32.22
CA SER A 41 -45.77 -18.82 33.46
C SER A 41 -45.79 -17.75 34.58
N PRO A 42 -46.36 -18.06 35.76
CA PRO A 42 -46.34 -17.15 36.91
C PRO A 42 -44.92 -16.80 37.40
N GLU A 43 -43.93 -17.64 37.09
CA GLU A 43 -42.51 -17.46 37.46
C GLU A 43 -41.94 -16.12 36.91
N LEU A 44 -42.56 -15.57 35.87
CA LEU A 44 -42.14 -14.34 35.20
C LEU A 44 -42.28 -13.08 36.08
N ILE A 45 -43.17 -13.13 37.07
CA ILE A 45 -43.39 -12.04 38.04
C ILE A 45 -42.10 -11.77 38.85
N HIS A 46 -41.33 -12.81 39.13
CA HIS A 46 -40.13 -12.75 39.98
C HIS A 46 -38.86 -12.37 39.21
N LEU A 47 -38.90 -12.31 37.87
CA LEU A 47 -37.74 -11.94 37.06
C LEU A 47 -37.52 -10.43 37.07
N ASN A 48 -36.28 -9.99 37.25
CA ASN A 48 -35.90 -8.58 37.07
C ASN A 48 -35.84 -8.22 35.56
N TYR A 49 -35.76 -6.92 35.25
CA TYR A 49 -35.74 -6.44 33.86
C TYR A 49 -34.62 -7.06 33.02
N GLU A 50 -33.42 -7.21 33.60
CA GLU A 50 -32.27 -7.79 32.91
C GLU A 50 -32.43 -9.29 32.63
N GLN A 51 -33.08 -10.02 33.53
CA GLN A 51 -33.40 -11.44 33.36
C GLN A 51 -34.44 -11.65 32.26
N VAL A 52 -35.47 -10.78 32.19
CA VAL A 52 -36.46 -10.80 31.10
C VAL A 52 -35.80 -10.47 29.76
N CYS A 53 -34.92 -9.46 29.72
CA CYS A 53 -34.14 -9.14 28.52
C CYS A 53 -33.25 -10.31 28.10
N SER A 54 -32.56 -10.96 29.04
CA SER A 54 -31.68 -12.10 28.78
C SER A 54 -32.46 -13.30 28.25
N TYR A 55 -33.67 -13.53 28.77
CA TYR A 55 -34.58 -14.58 28.28
C TYR A 55 -35.00 -14.32 26.83
N LEU A 56 -35.42 -13.08 26.52
CA LEU A 56 -35.78 -12.69 25.15
C LEU A 56 -34.59 -12.77 24.18
N GLN A 57 -33.38 -12.37 24.62
CA GLN A 57 -32.16 -12.52 23.83
C GLN A 57 -31.83 -13.99 23.52
N LYS A 58 -32.02 -14.90 24.49
CA LYS A 58 -31.86 -16.35 24.28
C LYS A 58 -32.85 -16.91 23.25
N LEU A 59 -34.03 -16.30 23.12
CA LEU A 59 -35.02 -16.64 22.10
C LEU A 59 -34.76 -15.96 20.73
N GLY A 60 -33.67 -15.20 20.60
CA GLY A 60 -33.26 -14.54 19.36
C GLY A 60 -33.77 -13.10 19.19
N TYR A 61 -34.36 -12.50 20.23
CA TYR A 61 -34.81 -11.10 20.19
C TYR A 61 -33.69 -10.16 20.67
N LEU A 62 -33.04 -9.49 19.71
CA LEU A 62 -31.87 -8.64 19.95
C LEU A 62 -32.24 -7.30 20.60
N LEU A 63 -33.45 -6.79 20.38
CA LEU A 63 -33.89 -5.51 20.96
C LEU A 63 -34.38 -5.70 22.39
N LYS A 64 -33.84 -4.93 23.34
CA LYS A 64 -34.36 -4.93 24.72
C LYS A 64 -35.77 -4.33 24.72
N PRO A 65 -36.78 -5.03 25.27
CA PRO A 65 -38.12 -4.45 25.44
C PRO A 65 -38.03 -3.20 26.31
N THR A 66 -38.93 -2.23 26.10
CA THR A 66 -38.98 -1.06 26.98
C THR A 66 -39.33 -1.48 28.43
N PRO A 67 -38.98 -0.69 29.45
CA PRO A 67 -39.40 -0.97 30.83
C PRO A 67 -40.92 -1.12 30.96
N GLU A 68 -41.68 -0.27 30.27
CA GLU A 68 -43.16 -0.32 30.22
C GLU A 68 -43.66 -1.63 29.61
N SER A 69 -43.04 -2.08 28.51
CA SER A 69 -43.31 -3.36 27.87
C SER A 69 -43.10 -4.55 28.84
N VAL A 70 -42.03 -4.52 29.65
CA VAL A 70 -41.75 -5.56 30.65
C VAL A 70 -42.77 -5.52 31.79
N GLU A 71 -43.19 -4.34 32.23
CA GLU A 71 -44.24 -4.19 33.25
C GLU A 71 -45.59 -4.73 32.76
N GLN A 72 -45.95 -4.53 31.48
CA GLN A 72 -47.15 -5.10 30.89
C GLN A 72 -47.10 -6.64 30.87
N ILE A 73 -45.96 -7.23 30.53
CA ILE A 73 -45.76 -8.68 30.58
C ILE A 73 -45.92 -9.20 32.01
N LYS A 74 -45.36 -8.52 33.02
CA LYS A 74 -45.51 -8.88 34.43
C LYS A 74 -46.94 -8.73 34.94
N ARG A 75 -47.64 -7.69 34.49
CA ARG A 75 -49.07 -7.46 34.81
C ARG A 75 -49.93 -8.58 34.23
N ALA A 76 -49.67 -9.00 32.99
CA ALA A 76 -50.36 -10.12 32.35
C ALA A 76 -50.05 -11.47 33.05
N ALA A 77 -48.82 -11.67 33.55
CA ALA A 77 -48.48 -12.86 34.34
C ALA A 77 -49.23 -12.91 35.70
N SER A 78 -49.66 -11.75 36.22
CA SER A 78 -50.35 -11.62 37.51
C SER A 78 -51.88 -11.67 37.41
N SER A 79 -52.46 -11.72 36.19
CA SER A 79 -53.91 -11.78 36.00
C SER A 79 -54.48 -13.18 36.28
N LYS A 80 -55.78 -13.26 36.55
CA LYS A 80 -56.53 -14.53 36.70
C LYS A 80 -57.58 -14.64 35.57
N PRO A 81 -57.36 -15.43 34.51
CA PRO A 81 -56.18 -16.28 34.21
C PRO A 81 -54.96 -15.46 33.75
N PRO A 82 -53.72 -15.99 33.85
CA PRO A 82 -52.48 -15.31 33.46
C PRO A 82 -52.37 -15.28 31.93
N GLN A 83 -52.89 -14.21 31.31
CA GLN A 83 -53.09 -14.09 29.87
C GLN A 83 -52.93 -12.63 29.42
N PHE A 84 -52.45 -12.42 28.19
CA PHE A 84 -52.41 -11.10 27.57
C PHE A 84 -53.81 -10.66 27.10
N SER A 85 -54.14 -9.39 27.32
CA SER A 85 -55.39 -8.76 26.89
C SER A 85 -55.40 -8.32 25.43
N LYS A 86 -54.22 -8.22 24.80
CA LYS A 86 -53.99 -7.87 23.38
C LYS A 86 -52.72 -8.57 22.89
N ASP A 87 -52.58 -8.70 21.58
CA ASP A 87 -51.35 -9.21 20.97
C ASP A 87 -50.16 -8.34 21.35
N PHE A 88 -49.09 -8.98 21.86
CA PHE A 88 -47.89 -8.27 22.29
C PHE A 88 -46.76 -8.48 21.29
N VAL A 89 -46.41 -7.45 20.52
CA VAL A 89 -45.46 -7.55 19.41
C VAL A 89 -44.02 -7.23 19.86
N PHE A 90 -43.11 -8.16 19.59
CA PHE A 90 -41.65 -8.03 19.66
C PHE A 90 -41.05 -7.89 18.26
N LEU A 91 -39.92 -7.18 18.14
CA LEU A 91 -39.14 -7.12 16.91
C LEU A 91 -38.02 -8.16 16.94
N LYS A 92 -37.96 -8.99 15.90
CA LYS A 92 -36.96 -10.04 15.70
C LYS A 92 -35.83 -9.49 14.82
N GLY A 93 -34.93 -8.68 15.41
CA GLY A 93 -33.74 -8.17 14.72
C GLY A 93 -33.43 -6.71 15.02
N ILE A 94 -32.50 -6.15 14.24
CA ILE A 94 -32.19 -4.71 14.24
C ILE A 94 -33.10 -4.07 13.18
N PRO A 95 -34.14 -3.31 13.57
CA PRO A 95 -35.17 -2.79 12.65
C PRO A 95 -34.69 -1.49 11.99
N TYR A 96 -33.40 -1.33 11.75
CA TYR A 96 -32.83 -0.18 11.08
C TYR A 96 -31.53 -0.58 10.40
N THR A 97 -31.23 0.12 9.30
CA THR A 97 -29.90 0.03 8.70
C THR A 97 -28.99 0.97 9.47
N GLU A 98 -27.90 0.45 10.03
CA GLU A 98 -26.90 1.28 10.69
C GLU A 98 -26.31 2.31 9.73
N MET A 99 -25.89 3.46 10.26
CA MET A 99 -25.19 4.47 9.49
C MET A 99 -23.92 3.85 8.88
N LYS A 100 -23.83 3.84 7.55
CA LYS A 100 -22.63 3.39 6.85
C LYS A 100 -21.78 4.60 6.52
N GLY A 101 -20.53 4.59 6.98
CA GLY A 101 -19.54 5.58 6.58
C GLY A 101 -19.22 5.49 5.09
N ALA A 102 -18.72 6.58 4.53
CA ALA A 102 -18.27 6.58 3.15
C ALA A 102 -17.06 5.63 3.02
N THR A 103 -17.04 4.81 1.97
CA THR A 103 -15.98 3.84 1.74
C THR A 103 -15.47 3.93 0.31
N ILE A 104 -14.16 3.79 0.14
CA ILE A 104 -13.51 3.66 -1.16
C ILE A 104 -13.20 2.18 -1.37
N ARG A 105 -13.83 1.56 -2.38
CA ARG A 105 -13.45 0.23 -2.83
C ARG A 105 -12.37 0.36 -3.88
N TRP A 106 -11.14 0.03 -3.52
CA TRP A 106 -10.01 -0.04 -4.44
C TRP A 106 -10.15 -1.22 -5.40
N LEU A 107 -9.95 -0.98 -6.69
CA LEU A 107 -10.07 -1.96 -7.77
C LEU A 107 -8.72 -2.48 -8.27
N ASN A 108 -7.61 -1.84 -7.87
CA ASN A 108 -6.27 -2.31 -8.19
C ASN A 108 -6.01 -3.72 -7.64
N PRO A 109 -5.26 -4.56 -8.37
CA PRO A 109 -4.91 -5.90 -7.92
C PRO A 109 -4.02 -5.84 -6.67
N ILE A 110 -3.98 -6.93 -5.90
CA ILE A 110 -3.21 -7.02 -4.64
C ILE A 110 -1.70 -6.79 -4.86
N THR A 111 -1.21 -7.07 -6.07
CA THR A 111 0.19 -6.88 -6.48
C THR A 111 0.53 -5.44 -6.83
N MET A 112 -0.43 -4.51 -6.76
CA MET A 112 -0.23 -3.10 -7.07
C MET A 112 -0.65 -2.21 -5.89
N PRO A 113 -0.04 -1.02 -5.76
CA PRO A 113 -0.50 -0.05 -4.78
C PRO A 113 -1.95 0.37 -5.05
N LYS A 114 -2.74 0.49 -3.99
CA LYS A 114 -4.18 0.81 -4.09
C LYS A 114 -4.41 2.20 -4.68
N ASP A 115 -3.50 3.11 -4.42
CA ASP A 115 -3.51 4.53 -4.76
C ASP A 115 -2.81 4.86 -6.09
N LEU A 116 -2.25 3.87 -6.79
CA LEU A 116 -1.65 4.05 -8.12
C LEU A 116 -2.74 4.17 -9.19
N ILE A 117 -2.70 5.24 -9.98
CA ILE A 117 -3.62 5.47 -11.08
C ILE A 117 -2.95 5.10 -12.39
N ARG A 118 -3.66 4.32 -13.21
CA ARG A 118 -3.25 4.02 -14.58
C ARG A 118 -4.17 4.70 -15.59
N PRO A 119 -3.62 5.27 -16.68
CA PRO A 119 -4.41 5.92 -17.73
C PRO A 119 -5.55 5.03 -18.21
N ASN A 120 -6.76 5.56 -18.18
CA ASN A 120 -7.98 4.94 -18.68
C ASN A 120 -8.35 3.59 -18.04
N ILE A 121 -7.80 3.28 -16.86
CA ILE A 121 -8.13 2.06 -16.11
C ILE A 121 -8.86 2.43 -14.81
N PRO A 122 -10.02 1.82 -14.52
CA PRO A 122 -10.72 2.03 -13.26
C PRO A 122 -9.87 1.63 -12.06
N PHE A 123 -9.75 2.51 -11.06
CA PHE A 123 -8.91 2.27 -9.89
C PHE A 123 -9.70 2.23 -8.57
N ALA A 124 -10.87 2.86 -8.51
CA ALA A 124 -11.68 2.92 -7.29
C ALA A 124 -13.18 3.07 -7.57
N MET A 125 -14.01 2.69 -6.60
CA MET A 125 -15.44 2.99 -6.58
C MET A 125 -15.79 3.63 -5.23
N ILE A 126 -16.42 4.80 -5.28
CA ILE A 126 -16.87 5.52 -4.09
C ILE A 126 -18.26 5.03 -3.69
N LYS A 127 -18.42 4.60 -2.43
CA LYS A 127 -19.73 4.45 -1.81
C LYS A 127 -19.89 5.57 -0.79
N GLN A 128 -20.81 6.50 -1.08
CA GLN A 128 -21.09 7.61 -0.18
C GLN A 128 -21.68 7.10 1.14
N ALA A 129 -21.49 7.90 2.19
CA ALA A 129 -22.10 7.63 3.47
C ALA A 129 -23.62 7.66 3.35
N ALA A 130 -24.28 6.69 3.98
CA ALA A 130 -25.74 6.60 4.01
C ALA A 130 -26.20 6.84 5.45
N PRO A 131 -27.19 7.74 5.67
CA PRO A 131 -27.78 7.91 6.99
C PRO A 131 -28.44 6.62 7.44
N ALA A 132 -28.56 6.45 8.76
CA ALA A 132 -29.33 5.33 9.29
C ALA A 132 -30.79 5.48 8.86
N SER A 133 -31.37 4.41 8.31
CA SER A 133 -32.76 4.40 7.85
C SER A 133 -33.57 3.39 8.64
N PRO A 134 -34.77 3.75 9.14
CA PRO A 134 -35.66 2.79 9.80
C PRO A 134 -36.07 1.69 8.81
N ALA A 135 -36.19 0.47 9.31
CA ALA A 135 -36.80 -0.61 8.55
C ALA A 135 -38.29 -0.33 8.35
N LYS A 136 -38.81 -0.78 7.22
CA LYS A 136 -40.23 -0.72 6.89
C LYS A 136 -40.82 -2.12 6.99
N SER A 137 -42.01 -2.25 7.55
CA SER A 137 -42.79 -3.48 7.44
C SER A 137 -43.19 -3.74 5.98
N ILE A 138 -43.70 -4.95 5.69
CA ILE A 138 -44.28 -5.27 4.37
C ILE A 138 -45.45 -4.36 3.99
N PHE A 139 -46.03 -3.64 4.95
CA PHE A 139 -47.10 -2.66 4.78
C PHE A 139 -46.58 -1.21 4.71
N GLY A 140 -45.26 -1.01 4.66
CA GLY A 140 -44.62 0.30 4.56
C GLY A 140 -44.51 1.08 5.88
N GLN A 141 -44.92 0.50 7.01
CA GLN A 141 -44.87 1.17 8.32
C GLN A 141 -43.43 1.19 8.85
N GLU A 142 -42.93 2.37 9.21
CA GLU A 142 -41.57 2.55 9.73
C GLU A 142 -41.49 2.14 11.21
N PHE A 143 -40.48 1.35 11.55
CA PHE A 143 -40.22 1.00 12.94
C PHE A 143 -39.43 2.11 13.65
N PRO A 144 -39.77 2.43 14.92
CA PRO A 144 -39.10 3.49 15.66
C PRO A 144 -37.62 3.15 15.88
N MET A 145 -36.72 4.07 15.50
CA MET A 145 -35.29 3.94 15.71
C MET A 145 -34.95 4.24 17.18
N PRO A 146 -34.14 3.41 17.86
CA PRO A 146 -33.69 3.75 19.21
C PRO A 146 -32.90 5.07 19.20
N PRO A 147 -32.99 5.89 20.27
CA PRO A 147 -32.22 7.12 20.36
C PRO A 147 -30.73 6.80 20.23
N GLN A 148 -30.08 7.30 19.17
CA GLN A 148 -28.66 7.08 18.93
C GLN A 148 -27.87 7.79 20.03
N LYS A 149 -27.40 7.04 21.03
CA LYS A 149 -26.43 7.52 22.01
C LYS A 149 -25.04 7.55 21.37
N GLY A 150 -24.62 8.73 20.92
CA GLY A 150 -23.28 8.98 20.42
C GLY A 150 -23.20 10.30 19.67
N GLU A 151 -22.01 10.91 19.64
CA GLU A 151 -21.74 12.07 18.79
C GLU A 151 -22.11 11.72 17.34
N THR A 152 -22.90 12.60 16.69
CA THR A 152 -23.19 12.52 15.26
C THR A 152 -21.86 12.47 14.51
N LYS A 153 -21.44 11.27 14.10
CA LYS A 153 -20.29 11.10 13.23
C LYS A 153 -20.55 11.95 11.98
N LYS A 154 -19.72 12.97 11.76
CA LYS A 154 -19.82 13.81 10.57
C LYS A 154 -19.78 12.90 9.35
N ILE A 155 -20.83 12.99 8.53
CA ILE A 155 -20.94 12.28 7.27
C ILE A 155 -19.89 12.89 6.35
N ILE A 156 -18.75 12.23 6.20
CA ILE A 156 -17.70 12.64 5.27
C ILE A 156 -18.20 12.29 3.86
N VAL A 157 -18.40 13.30 3.02
CA VAL A 157 -18.71 13.12 1.60
C VAL A 157 -17.40 12.99 0.85
N LEU A 158 -17.23 11.89 0.13
CA LEU A 158 -16.04 11.68 -0.67
C LEU A 158 -16.17 12.44 -1.98
N THR A 159 -15.32 13.45 -2.18
CA THR A 159 -15.38 14.32 -3.37
C THR A 159 -14.21 14.01 -4.30
N PRO A 160 -14.45 13.49 -5.51
CA PRO A 160 -13.40 13.25 -6.48
C PRO A 160 -12.87 14.54 -7.11
N ASP A 161 -11.56 14.59 -7.38
CA ASP A 161 -10.89 15.61 -8.20
C ASP A 161 -11.57 15.76 -9.57
N PRO A 162 -11.64 16.98 -10.15
CA PRO A 162 -12.07 17.18 -11.53
C PRO A 162 -11.31 16.35 -12.57
N ALA A 163 -10.08 15.93 -12.27
CA ALA A 163 -9.30 15.03 -13.13
C ALA A 163 -9.88 13.60 -13.20
N PHE A 164 -10.79 13.23 -12.30
CA PHE A 164 -11.44 11.92 -12.30
C PHE A 164 -12.78 11.97 -13.03
N THR A 165 -12.98 11.01 -13.92
CA THR A 165 -14.25 10.75 -14.58
C THR A 165 -14.88 9.49 -14.01
N THR A 166 -16.20 9.43 -13.97
CA THR A 166 -16.93 8.24 -13.51
C THR A 166 -17.47 7.50 -14.73
N ASN A 167 -17.18 6.21 -14.85
CA ASN A 167 -17.72 5.39 -15.94
C ASN A 167 -19.19 4.99 -15.69
N GLU A 168 -19.80 4.31 -16.66
CA GLU A 168 -21.19 3.83 -16.58
C GLU A 168 -21.47 2.93 -15.35
N LYS A 169 -20.43 2.31 -14.78
CA LYS A 169 -20.51 1.41 -13.62
C LYS A 169 -20.30 2.14 -12.28
N GLY A 170 -20.09 3.45 -12.28
CA GLY A 170 -19.79 4.21 -11.07
C GLY A 170 -18.33 4.10 -10.60
N GLU A 171 -17.42 3.64 -11.46
CA GLU A 171 -15.99 3.49 -11.16
C GLU A 171 -15.22 4.72 -11.61
N LEU A 172 -14.23 5.14 -10.81
CA LEU A 172 -13.37 6.28 -11.09
C LEU A 172 -12.25 5.90 -12.06
N VAL A 173 -12.09 6.73 -13.09
CA VAL A 173 -11.09 6.62 -14.15
C VAL A 173 -10.39 7.97 -14.31
N CYS A 174 -9.11 7.96 -14.66
CA CYS A 174 -8.35 9.15 -15.01
C CYS A 174 -7.68 8.95 -16.37
N ASP A 175 -7.56 10.02 -17.16
CA ASP A 175 -6.85 10.02 -18.43
C ASP A 175 -5.33 9.90 -18.25
N LYS A 176 -4.81 10.36 -17.11
CA LYS A 176 -3.38 10.42 -16.78
C LYS A 176 -2.98 9.40 -15.71
N GLY A 177 -1.72 9.01 -15.75
CA GLY A 177 -1.08 8.20 -14.71
C GLY A 177 -0.66 9.06 -13.52
N GLY A 178 -0.73 8.52 -12.31
CA GLY A 178 -0.38 9.28 -11.11
C GLY A 178 -0.73 8.58 -9.81
N GLN A 179 -0.95 9.37 -8.77
CA GLN A 179 -1.35 8.95 -7.43
C GLN A 179 -2.66 9.63 -7.02
N VAL A 180 -3.53 8.90 -6.33
CA VAL A 180 -4.65 9.50 -5.60
C VAL A 180 -4.29 9.70 -4.13
N ILE A 181 -4.48 10.92 -3.64
CA ILE A 181 -4.31 11.25 -2.23
C ILE A 181 -5.70 11.48 -1.63
N VAL A 182 -6.01 10.73 -0.58
CA VAL A 182 -7.26 10.89 0.17
C VAL A 182 -6.99 11.79 1.38
N SER A 183 -7.51 13.01 1.34
CA SER A 183 -7.41 13.96 2.45
C SER A 183 -8.30 13.51 3.63
N PRO A 184 -7.96 13.88 4.89
CA PRO A 184 -8.80 13.60 6.06
C PRO A 184 -10.24 14.13 5.94
N GLU A 185 -10.43 15.19 5.15
CA GLU A 185 -11.72 15.83 4.87
C GLU A 185 -12.56 15.06 3.84
N GLY A 186 -12.03 13.99 3.23
CA GLY A 186 -12.72 13.18 2.22
C GLY A 186 -12.50 13.60 0.77
N ASN A 187 -11.62 14.57 0.51
CA ASN A 187 -11.26 14.96 -0.85
C ASN A 187 -10.28 13.96 -1.45
N LEU A 188 -10.56 13.45 -2.65
CA LEU A 188 -9.61 12.67 -3.43
C LEU A 188 -8.93 13.64 -4.39
N LYS A 189 -7.62 13.82 -4.26
CA LYS A 189 -6.81 14.69 -5.13
C LYS A 189 -5.98 13.85 -6.08
N PHE A 190 -5.86 14.29 -7.33
CA PHE A 190 -4.93 13.72 -8.30
C PHE A 190 -3.55 14.37 -8.20
N GLU A 191 -2.49 13.57 -8.17
CA GLU A 191 -1.12 14.03 -8.36
C GLU A 191 -0.45 13.24 -9.49
N SER A 192 0.24 13.94 -10.40
CA SER A 192 0.90 13.33 -11.56
C SER A 192 2.22 12.62 -11.21
N VAL A 193 2.59 12.59 -9.93
CA VAL A 193 3.81 11.97 -9.42
C VAL A 193 3.43 10.99 -8.34
N TYR A 194 4.00 9.79 -8.40
CA TYR A 194 3.74 8.74 -7.42
C TYR A 194 4.82 8.74 -6.34
N THR A 195 4.42 8.98 -5.08
CA THR A 195 5.35 9.04 -3.94
C THR A 195 5.36 7.73 -3.15
N ILE A 196 6.51 7.06 -3.12
CA ILE A 196 6.75 5.86 -2.31
C ILE A 196 7.31 6.29 -0.96
N LYS A 197 6.51 6.16 0.10
CA LYS A 197 6.92 6.48 1.48
C LYS A 197 7.49 5.28 2.24
N SER A 198 7.04 4.08 1.90
CA SER A 198 7.48 2.83 2.51
C SER A 198 7.50 1.76 1.43
N PHE A 199 8.63 1.07 1.30
CA PHE A 199 8.84 0.03 0.32
C PHE A 199 8.84 -1.34 1.01
N ARG A 200 8.04 -2.26 0.48
CA ARG A 200 8.03 -3.67 0.89
C ARG A 200 8.24 -4.54 -0.34
N THR A 201 9.33 -5.31 -0.33
CA THR A 201 9.82 -6.05 -1.50
C THR A 201 8.87 -7.18 -1.94
N ASP A 202 8.04 -7.68 -1.03
CA ASP A 202 7.06 -8.75 -1.28
C ASP A 202 5.88 -8.32 -2.16
N GLN A 203 5.44 -7.06 -2.02
CA GLN A 203 4.26 -6.56 -2.73
C GLN A 203 4.58 -5.87 -4.05
N MET A 204 5.80 -5.32 -4.17
CA MET A 204 6.14 -4.39 -5.24
C MET A 204 7.23 -4.92 -6.18
N LYS A 205 7.25 -6.23 -6.45
CA LYS A 205 8.31 -6.80 -7.29
C LYS A 205 8.22 -6.35 -8.75
N LYS A 206 7.03 -6.39 -9.36
CA LYS A 206 6.81 -6.06 -10.77
C LYS A 206 5.71 -5.01 -10.89
N ILE A 207 6.10 -3.77 -11.18
CA ILE A 207 5.16 -2.64 -11.26
C ILE A 207 5.56 -1.77 -12.45
N GLU A 208 4.55 -1.37 -13.22
CA GLU A 208 4.68 -0.31 -14.21
C GLU A 208 4.06 0.97 -13.64
N PHE A 209 4.88 2.02 -13.57
CA PHE A 209 4.48 3.35 -13.16
C PHE A 209 4.27 4.21 -14.41
N PRO A 210 3.03 4.55 -14.78
CA PRO A 210 2.73 5.37 -15.95
C PRO A 210 3.01 6.87 -15.73
N CYS A 211 3.82 7.21 -14.74
CA CYS A 211 4.08 8.56 -14.27
C CYS A 211 5.48 8.64 -13.64
N SER A 212 5.90 9.85 -13.25
CA SER A 212 7.14 10.05 -12.49
C SER A 212 6.99 9.49 -11.07
N VAL A 213 8.10 9.02 -10.49
CA VAL A 213 8.12 8.36 -9.19
C VAL A 213 9.15 9.01 -8.26
N ILE A 214 8.74 9.31 -7.03
CA ILE A 214 9.63 9.79 -5.96
C ILE A 214 9.66 8.75 -4.85
N ALA A 215 10.80 8.11 -4.64
CA ALA A 215 11.06 7.22 -3.52
C ALA A 215 11.68 7.99 -2.35
N LYS A 216 10.89 8.17 -1.28
CA LYS A 216 11.31 8.82 -0.02
C LYS A 216 11.87 7.83 1.01
N CYS A 217 12.11 6.59 0.60
CA CYS A 217 12.62 5.51 1.42
C CYS A 217 13.70 4.74 0.66
N ASP A 218 14.45 3.92 1.38
CA ASP A 218 15.40 3.01 0.77
C ASP A 218 14.68 2.01 -0.13
N ILE A 219 15.27 1.76 -1.30
CA ILE A 219 14.79 0.75 -2.24
C ILE A 219 15.84 -0.35 -2.35
N THR A 220 15.43 -1.60 -2.18
CA THR A 220 16.36 -2.74 -2.09
C THR A 220 15.82 -3.94 -2.87
N GLY A 221 16.74 -4.82 -3.29
CA GLY A 221 16.39 -6.10 -3.90
C GLY A 221 16.35 -6.09 -5.44
N SER A 222 15.65 -7.07 -6.01
CA SER A 222 15.49 -7.21 -7.46
C SER A 222 14.08 -6.83 -7.85
N LEU A 223 13.94 -5.67 -8.48
CA LEU A 223 12.66 -5.11 -8.91
C LEU A 223 12.57 -5.21 -10.43
N GLU A 224 11.37 -5.40 -10.95
CA GLU A 224 11.02 -5.27 -12.36
C GLU A 224 10.15 -4.02 -12.49
N TRP A 225 10.74 -2.86 -12.20
CA TRP A 225 10.05 -1.58 -12.25
C TRP A 225 10.23 -0.94 -13.61
N VAL A 226 9.12 -0.54 -14.22
CA VAL A 226 9.13 0.25 -15.46
C VAL A 226 8.51 1.60 -15.16
N ILE A 227 9.28 2.67 -15.25
CA ILE A 227 8.87 4.04 -14.93
C ILE A 227 8.81 4.83 -16.24
N ASN A 228 7.60 5.24 -16.63
CA ASN A 228 7.35 5.97 -17.89
C ASN A 228 7.58 7.50 -17.75
N GLY A 229 7.99 7.97 -16.58
CA GLY A 229 8.41 9.35 -16.31
C GLY A 229 9.82 9.43 -15.74
N ASP A 230 10.05 10.44 -14.90
CA ASP A 230 11.30 10.61 -14.17
C ASP A 230 11.30 9.79 -12.87
N PHE A 231 12.48 9.44 -12.40
CA PHE A 231 12.67 8.74 -11.14
C PHE A 231 13.55 9.54 -10.19
N THR A 232 13.12 9.71 -8.94
CA THR A 232 13.93 10.35 -7.90
C THR A 232 13.98 9.44 -6.67
N CYS A 233 15.17 9.10 -6.21
CA CYS A 233 15.38 8.41 -4.94
C CYS A 233 16.04 9.39 -3.96
N GLU A 234 15.29 9.77 -2.93
CA GLU A 234 15.78 10.70 -1.89
C GLU A 234 16.73 10.01 -0.91
N GLN A 235 16.53 8.70 -0.69
CA GLN A 235 17.31 7.87 0.23
C GLN A 235 18.25 6.95 -0.55
N PHE A 236 18.58 5.76 0.00
CA PHE A 236 19.55 4.87 -0.59
C PHE A 236 18.96 3.98 -1.69
N TRP A 237 19.62 3.95 -2.85
CA TRP A 237 19.22 3.09 -3.96
C TRP A 237 20.09 1.83 -4.00
N ALA A 238 19.54 0.70 -3.54
CA ALA A 238 20.17 -0.61 -3.64
C ALA A 238 19.36 -1.65 -4.45
N ALA A 239 18.30 -1.21 -5.14
CA ALA A 239 17.49 -2.05 -6.01
C ALA A 239 18.06 -2.18 -7.44
N THR A 240 17.88 -3.36 -8.04
CA THR A 240 18.23 -3.68 -9.45
C THR A 240 16.98 -3.81 -10.32
N GLY A 241 17.16 -3.88 -11.65
CA GLY A 241 16.09 -4.16 -12.62
C GLY A 241 15.05 -3.04 -12.79
N ILE A 242 15.45 -1.81 -12.46
CA ILE A 242 14.63 -0.61 -12.68
C ILE A 242 14.93 -0.08 -14.09
N THR A 243 13.87 0.17 -14.85
CA THR A 243 13.91 0.84 -16.16
C THR A 243 13.20 2.18 -16.07
N VAL A 244 13.89 3.26 -16.43
CA VAL A 244 13.39 4.64 -16.38
C VAL A 244 13.40 5.23 -17.78
N THR A 245 12.25 5.69 -18.25
CA THR A 245 12.12 6.32 -19.57
C THR A 245 12.61 7.77 -19.56
N GLY A 246 12.39 8.50 -18.46
CA GLY A 246 12.88 9.85 -18.25
C GLY A 246 14.26 9.90 -17.61
N ASN A 247 14.48 10.93 -16.80
CA ASN A 247 15.69 11.14 -16.02
C ASN A 247 15.63 10.39 -14.69
N ALA A 248 16.80 10.09 -14.12
CA ALA A 248 16.93 9.50 -12.81
C ALA A 248 17.81 10.38 -11.91
N VAL A 249 17.39 10.60 -10.67
CA VAL A 249 18.13 11.37 -9.67
C VAL A 249 18.25 10.55 -8.39
N ALA A 250 19.47 10.37 -7.88
CA ALA A 250 19.75 9.67 -6.62
C ALA A 250 20.50 10.59 -5.65
N LEU A 251 19.79 11.10 -4.64
CA LEU A 251 20.31 12.12 -3.74
C LEU A 251 21.33 11.58 -2.72
N SER A 252 21.08 10.38 -2.15
CA SER A 252 21.99 9.79 -1.17
C SER A 252 23.16 9.06 -1.82
N GLY A 253 22.84 8.14 -2.73
CA GLY A 253 23.81 7.33 -3.47
C GLY A 253 23.21 6.01 -3.96
N ILE A 254 23.97 5.29 -4.77
CA ILE A 254 23.54 4.05 -5.41
C ILE A 254 24.52 2.92 -5.10
N GLN A 255 24.03 1.79 -4.59
CA GLN A 255 24.80 0.56 -4.42
C GLN A 255 23.97 -0.70 -4.59
N THR A 256 24.03 -1.32 -5.78
CA THR A 256 23.22 -2.51 -6.09
C THR A 256 23.95 -3.85 -5.93
N ASN A 257 25.26 -3.83 -5.64
CA ASN A 257 26.11 -5.03 -5.51
C ASN A 257 26.02 -6.02 -6.69
N SER A 258 25.83 -5.51 -7.91
CA SER A 258 25.53 -6.28 -9.13
C SER A 258 26.24 -5.75 -10.37
N ALA A 259 27.46 -5.23 -10.20
CA ALA A 259 28.27 -4.64 -11.29
C ALA A 259 28.54 -5.55 -12.50
N HIS A 260 28.43 -6.88 -12.35
CA HIS A 260 28.80 -7.85 -13.39
C HIS A 260 27.60 -8.57 -14.04
N ASP A 261 26.37 -8.19 -13.72
CA ASP A 261 25.16 -8.85 -14.21
C ASP A 261 24.35 -7.91 -15.11
N ASP A 262 24.54 -8.06 -16.43
CA ASP A 262 23.83 -7.25 -17.43
C ASP A 262 22.32 -7.51 -17.44
N SER A 263 21.87 -8.68 -16.96
CA SER A 263 20.43 -8.98 -16.86
C SER A 263 19.74 -8.18 -15.75
N LYS A 264 20.52 -7.63 -14.81
CA LYS A 264 20.06 -6.82 -13.69
C LYS A 264 20.46 -5.35 -13.82
N ALA A 265 20.96 -4.95 -14.98
CA ALA A 265 21.35 -3.59 -15.24
C ALA A 265 20.16 -2.64 -15.02
N ILE A 266 20.45 -1.48 -14.42
CA ILE A 266 19.49 -0.39 -14.35
C ILE A 266 19.56 0.35 -15.69
N ILE A 267 18.41 0.51 -16.33
CA ILE A 267 18.30 1.13 -17.66
C ILE A 267 17.67 2.50 -17.48
N ILE A 268 18.34 3.55 -17.95
CA ILE A 268 17.85 4.93 -17.90
C ILE A 268 17.96 5.54 -19.30
N ASN A 269 16.82 5.87 -19.91
CA ASN A 269 16.81 6.44 -21.26
C ASN A 269 17.11 7.95 -21.26
N GLY A 270 16.92 8.64 -20.13
CA GLY A 270 17.31 10.03 -19.93
C GLY A 270 18.68 10.20 -19.26
N ASN A 271 18.83 11.27 -18.49
CA ASN A 271 20.05 11.58 -17.75
C ASN A 271 20.05 10.93 -16.36
N LEU A 272 21.24 10.66 -15.81
CA LEU A 272 21.44 10.22 -14.43
C LEU A 272 22.20 11.29 -13.64
N GLU A 273 21.62 11.73 -12.52
CA GLU A 273 22.34 12.49 -11.49
C GLU A 273 22.43 11.66 -10.22
N ALA A 274 23.64 11.50 -9.67
CA ALA A 274 23.85 10.73 -8.46
C ALA A 274 24.95 11.34 -7.58
N ASN A 275 24.82 11.21 -6.27
CA ASN A 275 25.89 11.60 -5.35
C ASN A 275 27.11 10.67 -5.48
N PHE A 276 26.89 9.36 -5.47
CA PHE A 276 27.91 8.35 -5.77
C PHE A 276 27.29 7.08 -6.35
N ILE A 277 28.10 6.31 -7.07
CA ILE A 277 27.70 5.03 -7.65
C ILE A 277 28.73 3.97 -7.23
N GLN A 278 28.26 2.88 -6.62
CA GLN A 278 29.12 1.80 -6.14
C GLN A 278 28.62 0.43 -6.57
N SER A 279 29.51 -0.44 -7.04
CA SER A 279 29.21 -1.85 -7.32
C SER A 279 27.93 -2.08 -8.12
N SER A 280 27.66 -1.21 -9.10
CA SER A 280 26.38 -1.19 -9.83
C SER A 280 26.58 -1.35 -11.34
N CYS A 281 25.57 -1.88 -12.04
CA CYS A 281 25.55 -2.01 -13.49
C CYS A 281 24.49 -1.09 -14.10
N PHE A 282 24.90 -0.21 -15.00
CA PHE A 282 24.06 0.82 -15.60
C PHE A 282 24.16 0.85 -17.12
N ILE A 283 23.02 1.06 -17.77
CA ILE A 283 22.90 1.40 -19.20
C ILE A 283 22.13 2.71 -19.29
N ILE A 284 22.81 3.78 -19.69
CA ILE A 284 22.27 5.15 -19.65
C ILE A 284 22.40 5.77 -21.04
N GLU A 285 21.28 6.14 -21.66
CA GLU A 285 21.32 6.77 -23.00
C GLU A 285 21.65 8.26 -22.95
N GLY A 286 21.37 8.95 -21.84
CA GLY A 286 21.69 10.37 -21.65
C GLY A 286 23.04 10.63 -20.97
N ASN A 287 23.16 11.83 -20.41
CA ASN A 287 24.33 12.27 -19.66
C ASN A 287 24.33 11.74 -18.23
N ILE A 288 25.51 11.61 -17.66
CA ILE A 288 25.74 11.16 -16.30
C ILE A 288 26.49 12.25 -15.54
N LYS A 289 25.91 12.69 -14.43
CA LYS A 289 26.55 13.58 -13.48
C LYS A 289 26.67 12.87 -12.14
N VAL A 290 27.91 12.67 -11.68
CA VAL A 290 28.20 12.10 -10.37
C VAL A 290 28.97 13.11 -9.54
N GLU A 291 28.54 13.37 -8.31
CA GLU A 291 29.22 14.37 -7.49
C GLU A 291 30.54 13.85 -6.90
N LYS A 292 30.50 12.72 -6.18
CA LYS A 292 31.64 12.27 -5.37
C LYS A 292 32.50 11.22 -6.06
N ALA A 293 31.93 10.06 -6.37
CA ALA A 293 32.72 8.95 -6.88
C ALA A 293 31.91 7.87 -7.62
N ILE A 294 32.58 7.20 -8.55
CA ILE A 294 32.13 5.97 -9.20
C ILE A 294 33.11 4.84 -8.83
N LEU A 295 32.63 3.84 -8.12
CA LEU A 295 33.45 2.79 -7.51
C LEU A 295 32.99 1.41 -7.98
N ALA A 296 33.92 0.57 -8.43
CA ALA A 296 33.67 -0.83 -8.77
C ALA A 296 32.42 -1.09 -9.63
N SER A 297 32.09 -0.15 -10.54
CA SER A 297 30.82 -0.15 -11.28
C SER A 297 31.03 -0.37 -12.77
N ARG A 298 30.02 -0.93 -13.43
CA ARG A 298 29.99 -1.08 -14.89
C ARG A 298 28.96 -0.12 -15.46
N ILE A 299 29.39 0.82 -16.29
CA ILE A 299 28.52 1.88 -16.83
C ILE A 299 28.66 1.91 -18.33
N THR A 300 27.55 1.77 -19.05
CA THR A 300 27.48 2.03 -20.48
C THR A 300 26.71 3.31 -20.69
N THR A 301 27.31 4.29 -21.39
CA THR A 301 26.66 5.57 -21.68
C THR A 301 26.80 6.02 -23.12
N ASN A 302 25.81 6.77 -23.60
CA ASN A 302 25.79 7.44 -24.90
C ASN A 302 25.89 8.97 -24.77
N GLY A 303 26.02 9.51 -23.56
CA GLY A 303 26.18 10.93 -23.26
C GLY A 303 27.51 11.27 -22.59
N ASN A 304 27.60 12.49 -22.08
CA ASN A 304 28.75 12.97 -21.32
C ASN A 304 28.75 12.35 -19.92
N LEU A 305 29.93 12.07 -19.38
CA LEU A 305 30.10 11.66 -17.99
C LEU A 305 30.92 12.71 -17.24
N GLU A 306 30.30 13.30 -16.23
CA GLU A 306 30.91 14.33 -15.38
C GLU A 306 31.04 13.81 -13.94
N CYS A 307 32.26 13.85 -13.41
CA CYS A 307 32.58 13.51 -12.03
C CYS A 307 33.54 14.57 -11.46
N LEU A 308 32.99 15.75 -11.16
CA LEU A 308 33.75 16.97 -10.85
C LEU A 308 33.61 17.46 -9.40
N GLY A 309 32.86 16.77 -8.55
CA GLY A 309 32.79 17.16 -7.14
C GLY A 309 34.05 16.79 -6.36
N GLU A 310 33.99 16.82 -5.03
CA GLU A 310 35.07 16.40 -4.15
C GLU A 310 34.67 15.09 -3.48
N PRO A 311 35.36 13.95 -3.73
CA PRO A 311 36.69 13.82 -4.37
C PRO A 311 36.71 13.66 -5.91
N GLY A 312 35.56 13.55 -6.60
CA GLY A 312 35.49 13.47 -8.08
C GLY A 312 36.26 12.29 -8.69
N LYS A 313 36.15 11.09 -8.08
CA LYS A 313 37.02 9.94 -8.38
C LYS A 313 36.30 8.78 -9.07
N ILE A 314 36.92 8.17 -10.07
CA ILE A 314 36.48 6.90 -10.66
C ILE A 314 37.51 5.82 -10.38
N THR A 315 37.10 4.72 -9.73
CA THR A 315 38.02 3.61 -9.39
C THR A 315 37.39 2.23 -9.59
N GLY A 316 38.19 1.25 -10.02
CA GLY A 316 37.80 -0.15 -10.18
C GLY A 316 36.63 -0.38 -11.13
N SER A 317 36.32 0.61 -11.97
CA SER A 317 35.09 0.66 -12.77
C SER A 317 35.36 0.37 -14.24
N GLU A 318 34.37 -0.16 -14.92
CA GLU A 318 34.36 -0.40 -16.37
C GLU A 318 33.36 0.54 -17.03
N ILE A 319 33.87 1.55 -17.73
CA ILE A 319 33.05 2.58 -18.37
C ILE A 319 33.14 2.43 -19.88
N PHE A 320 31.99 2.25 -20.52
CA PHE A 320 31.84 2.13 -21.97
C PHE A 320 31.12 3.36 -22.49
N MET A 321 31.85 4.26 -23.15
CA MET A 321 31.30 5.49 -23.71
C MET A 321 31.13 5.36 -25.22
N LYS A 322 29.88 5.22 -25.67
CA LYS A 322 29.53 5.14 -27.10
C LYS A 322 29.70 6.49 -27.79
N LYS A 323 29.29 7.56 -27.10
CA LYS A 323 29.43 8.96 -27.50
C LYS A 323 29.69 9.82 -26.26
N GLY A 324 29.91 11.12 -26.44
CA GLY A 324 30.11 12.10 -25.37
C GLY A 324 31.54 12.17 -24.84
N THR A 325 31.75 13.06 -23.88
CA THR A 325 33.05 13.35 -23.27
C THR A 325 33.11 12.91 -21.82
N LEU A 326 34.28 12.52 -21.35
CA LEU A 326 34.56 12.22 -19.95
C LEU A 326 35.23 13.43 -19.27
N ASN A 327 34.61 13.98 -18.24
CA ASN A 327 35.14 15.08 -17.42
C ASN A 327 35.27 14.63 -15.97
N VAL A 328 36.47 14.32 -15.51
CA VAL A 328 36.71 13.69 -14.20
C VAL A 328 37.97 14.24 -13.55
N LYS A 329 37.95 14.46 -12.24
CA LYS A 329 39.15 14.89 -11.49
C LYS A 329 40.19 13.78 -11.39
N LYS A 330 39.79 12.60 -10.88
CA LYS A 330 40.73 11.49 -10.66
C LYS A 330 40.22 10.17 -11.23
N VAL A 331 41.05 9.50 -12.01
CA VAL A 331 40.79 8.13 -12.50
C VAL A 331 41.83 7.18 -11.92
N GLY A 332 41.38 6.04 -11.39
CA GLY A 332 42.22 4.99 -10.83
C GLY A 332 42.65 5.18 -9.38
N SER A 333 43.40 4.21 -8.88
CA SER A 333 43.96 4.15 -7.53
C SER A 333 45.05 3.08 -7.50
N GLU A 334 46.20 3.36 -6.88
CA GLU A 334 47.32 2.43 -6.77
C GLU A 334 46.97 1.13 -6.02
N LYS A 335 46.02 1.20 -5.08
CA LYS A 335 45.66 0.10 -4.18
C LYS A 335 44.45 -0.73 -4.66
N GLU A 336 43.71 -0.26 -5.66
CA GLU A 336 42.41 -0.84 -6.02
C GLU A 336 42.46 -1.51 -7.39
N LYS A 337 41.34 -2.15 -7.77
CA LYS A 337 41.22 -2.78 -9.09
C LYS A 337 41.45 -1.76 -10.22
N PRO A 338 42.06 -2.19 -11.33
CA PRO A 338 42.28 -1.33 -12.49
C PRO A 338 40.96 -0.77 -13.01
N THR A 339 40.99 0.50 -13.43
CA THR A 339 39.84 1.18 -14.02
C THR A 339 39.95 1.12 -15.54
N TYR A 340 38.89 0.68 -16.21
CA TYR A 340 38.84 0.51 -17.64
C TYR A 340 37.85 1.51 -18.25
N ILE A 341 38.34 2.35 -19.14
CA ILE A 341 37.48 3.31 -19.86
C ILE A 341 37.64 3.06 -21.35
N LYS A 342 36.55 2.70 -22.02
CA LYS A 342 36.53 2.41 -23.44
C LYS A 342 35.70 3.45 -24.19
N PHE A 343 36.36 4.16 -25.10
CA PHE A 343 35.72 5.07 -26.04
C PHE A 343 35.51 4.38 -27.39
N PHE A 344 34.32 4.55 -27.97
CA PHE A 344 34.00 4.04 -29.31
C PHE A 344 34.37 5.02 -30.43
N SER A 345 34.74 6.27 -30.10
CA SER A 345 35.15 7.31 -31.06
C SER A 345 36.39 8.05 -30.57
N GLU A 346 37.38 8.21 -31.46
CA GLU A 346 38.65 8.88 -31.18
C GLU A 346 38.49 10.40 -30.98
N THR A 347 37.66 11.06 -31.78
CA THR A 347 37.39 12.50 -31.68
C THR A 347 36.84 12.88 -30.30
N LEU A 348 36.00 12.02 -29.72
CA LEU A 348 35.34 12.25 -28.43
C LEU A 348 36.29 11.99 -27.25
N ALA A 349 37.20 11.03 -27.40
CA ALA A 349 38.25 10.78 -26.43
C ALA A 349 39.19 12.00 -26.31
N ASN A 350 39.57 12.62 -27.43
CA ASN A 350 40.45 13.80 -27.44
C ASN A 350 39.83 15.05 -26.80
N SER A 351 38.50 15.17 -26.79
CA SER A 351 37.78 16.25 -26.11
C SER A 351 37.53 16.01 -24.62
N SER A 352 37.87 14.84 -24.09
CA SER A 352 37.67 14.47 -22.69
C SER A 352 38.74 15.11 -21.80
N LYS A 353 38.36 15.55 -20.59
CA LYS A 353 39.24 16.19 -19.61
C LYS A 353 39.39 15.30 -18.38
N ILE A 354 40.58 14.76 -18.18
CA ILE A 354 40.94 13.99 -16.98
C ILE A 354 42.08 14.75 -16.30
N GLU A 355 41.87 15.22 -15.07
CA GLU A 355 42.88 16.03 -14.39
C GLU A 355 44.04 15.17 -13.86
N THR A 356 43.73 14.00 -13.28
CA THR A 356 44.72 13.08 -12.72
C THR A 356 44.43 11.63 -13.12
N LEU A 357 45.42 10.98 -13.73
CA LEU A 357 45.40 9.55 -14.03
C LEU A 357 46.35 8.81 -13.09
N SER A 358 45.81 7.89 -12.28
CA SER A 358 46.58 7.11 -11.31
C SER A 358 47.05 5.79 -11.92
N GLU A 359 48.14 5.23 -11.38
CA GLU A 359 48.67 3.92 -11.77
C GLU A 359 47.58 2.84 -11.73
N GLY A 360 47.59 1.94 -12.72
CA GLY A 360 46.58 0.88 -12.88
C GLY A 360 45.35 1.26 -13.72
N SER A 361 45.24 2.49 -14.22
CA SER A 361 44.16 2.89 -15.14
C SER A 361 44.48 2.51 -16.59
N ARG A 362 43.47 2.05 -17.34
CA ARG A 362 43.60 1.73 -18.77
C ARG A 362 42.50 2.43 -19.56
N ILE A 363 42.90 3.33 -20.46
CA ILE A 363 42.00 4.00 -21.39
C ILE A 363 42.21 3.38 -22.79
N GLN A 364 41.13 2.89 -23.38
CA GLN A 364 41.14 2.24 -24.69
C GLN A 364 40.24 3.00 -25.68
N ILE A 365 40.76 3.31 -26.86
CA ILE A 365 40.00 3.93 -27.96
C ILE A 365 39.85 2.87 -29.07
N GLN A 366 38.62 2.65 -29.54
CA GLN A 366 38.34 1.55 -30.47
C GLN A 366 38.83 1.85 -31.89
N LYS A 367 39.97 1.23 -32.26
CA LYS A 367 40.61 1.03 -33.59
C LYS A 367 42.03 1.58 -33.77
N THR A 368 42.54 2.43 -32.89
CA THR A 368 43.94 2.87 -32.97
C THR A 368 44.40 3.32 -31.59
N ASN A 369 45.55 2.77 -31.16
CA ASN A 369 46.31 3.13 -29.96
C ASN A 369 45.57 2.98 -28.61
N ILE A 370 45.98 1.97 -27.84
CA ILE A 370 45.89 2.10 -26.39
C ILE A 370 46.82 3.26 -26.02
N ILE A 371 46.27 4.40 -25.60
CA ILE A 371 47.07 5.43 -24.95
C ILE A 371 47.37 4.90 -23.55
N ILE A 372 48.34 3.99 -23.47
CA ILE A 372 48.98 3.70 -22.20
C ILE A 372 49.94 4.87 -21.98
N GLN A 373 49.56 5.84 -21.15
CA GLN A 373 50.57 6.63 -20.46
C GLN A 373 51.20 5.70 -19.41
N ASN A 374 52.12 4.86 -19.88
CA ASN A 374 52.96 3.99 -19.07
C ASN A 374 54.11 4.80 -18.49
N SER A 375 54.21 4.83 -17.18
CA SER A 375 55.46 4.48 -16.49
C SER A 375 55.06 3.31 -15.59
N GLN A 376 55.51 2.06 -15.70
CA GLN A 376 56.67 1.40 -16.30
C GLN A 376 56.32 -0.11 -16.48
N PRO A 377 57.22 -0.98 -16.99
CA PRO A 377 56.89 -2.38 -17.27
C PRO A 377 56.66 -3.21 -15.99
N TRP A 378 55.81 -4.23 -16.12
CA TRP A 378 55.58 -5.31 -15.16
C TRP A 378 56.91 -5.78 -14.54
N PRO A 379 57.02 -5.98 -13.21
CA PRO A 379 58.23 -6.54 -12.63
C PRO A 379 58.39 -7.98 -13.15
N SER A 380 59.56 -8.25 -13.74
CA SER A 380 59.95 -9.60 -14.12
C SER A 380 59.95 -10.52 -12.90
N THR A 381 59.41 -11.72 -13.05
CA THR A 381 59.57 -12.81 -12.09
C THR A 381 61.05 -13.16 -11.96
N THR A 382 61.71 -12.64 -10.94
CA THR A 382 63.03 -13.13 -10.53
C THR A 382 62.83 -14.51 -9.88
N LYS A 383 63.65 -15.47 -10.31
CA LYS A 383 63.70 -16.86 -9.84
C LYS A 383 63.94 -16.97 -8.34
#